data_AF-A0A9W9P686-F1
#
_entry.id   AF-A0A9W9P686-F1
#
_cell.length_a   1.000
_cell.length_b   1.000
_cell.length_c   1.000
_cell.angle_alpha   90.00
_cell.angle_beta   90.00
_cell.angle_gamma   90.00
#
_symmetry.space_group_name_H-M   'P 1'
#
loop_
_entity.id
_entity.type
_entity.pdbx_description
1 polymer ?
#
loop_
_entity_poly.entity_id
_entity_poly.type
_entity_poly.pdbx_seq_one_letter_code
_entity_poly.pdbx_strand_id
1 'polypeptide(L)'
;MFVYKRDGRKERVQFDKITARVSRLCYGLDPEHVDAAAITQKVISGVYQGVNTIELDNLAAETAAYMTVTHPDYAILAARIAVSNLHKQTKKQFSMVVSDLYHYINPKNNKPAPMISKHIYEIVMKHADELNSAIVYDRDFNYNYFGFKTLERSYLLRTNGKVAERPQHLLMRVSVGIHGEDIERAIETYHLMSQKYFTHASPTLFNAGTPPTPAGFLLPGGHEGGQH
;
A
#
# COMPACT_ATOMS: atom_id res chain seq x y z
N MET A 1 -6.04 18.82 -24.23
CA MET A 1 -6.28 17.55 -23.55
C MET A 1 -6.81 17.81 -22.13
N PHE A 2 -7.73 16.99 -21.62
CA PHE A 2 -8.32 17.14 -20.28
C PHE A 2 -8.15 15.85 -19.49
N VAL A 3 -8.05 15.96 -18.16
CA VAL A 3 -8.02 14.86 -17.20
C VAL A 3 -9.21 14.93 -16.25
N TYR A 4 -9.62 13.79 -15.72
CA TYR A 4 -10.58 13.71 -14.64
C TYR A 4 -9.86 13.57 -13.31
N LYS A 5 -10.15 14.48 -12.38
CA LYS A 5 -9.70 14.39 -11.00
C LYS A 5 -10.39 13.25 -10.28
N ARG A 6 -9.83 12.88 -9.12
CA ARG A 6 -10.42 11.89 -8.20
C ARG A 6 -11.85 12.23 -7.76
N ASP A 7 -12.20 13.52 -7.72
CA ASP A 7 -13.53 14.03 -7.39
C ASP A 7 -14.49 14.11 -8.61
N GLY A 8 -14.06 13.63 -9.79
CA GLY A 8 -14.83 13.65 -11.03
C GLY A 8 -14.75 14.98 -11.79
N ARG A 9 -14.09 16.01 -11.25
CA ARG A 9 -13.96 17.30 -11.96
C ARG A 9 -13.03 17.19 -13.15
N LYS A 10 -13.41 17.86 -14.24
CA LYS A 10 -12.61 17.95 -15.47
C LYS A 10 -11.63 19.11 -15.37
N GLU A 11 -10.35 18.84 -15.58
CA GLU A 11 -9.31 19.88 -15.60
C GLU A 11 -8.47 19.75 -16.88
N ARG A 12 -7.95 20.88 -17.39
CA ARG A 12 -6.97 20.84 -18.50
C ARG A 12 -5.66 20.22 -18.02
N VAL A 13 -5.05 19.39 -18.85
CA VAL A 13 -3.68 18.91 -18.60
C VAL A 13 -2.75 20.13 -18.55
N GLN A 14 -2.03 20.29 -17.45
CA GLN A 14 -1.00 21.32 -17.29
C GLN A 14 0.33 20.63 -17.00
N PHE A 15 1.30 20.79 -17.89
CA PHE A 15 2.63 20.19 -17.80
C PHE A 15 3.30 20.54 -16.46
N ASP A 16 3.31 21.83 -16.14
CA ASP A 16 3.97 22.37 -14.95
C ASP A 16 3.45 21.74 -13.66
N LYS A 17 2.15 21.37 -13.61
CA LYS A 17 1.58 20.70 -12.43
C LYS A 17 2.09 19.28 -12.26
N ILE A 18 2.30 18.54 -13.36
CA ILE A 18 2.81 17.17 -13.32
C ILE A 18 4.29 17.22 -12.94
N THR A 19 5.08 18.06 -13.61
CA THR A 19 6.51 18.22 -13.32
C THR A 19 6.75 18.73 -11.91
N ALA A 20 6.01 19.73 -11.44
CA ALA A 20 6.13 20.22 -10.06
C ALA A 20 5.81 19.12 -9.03
N ARG A 21 4.85 18.24 -9.34
CA ARG A 21 4.52 17.13 -8.45
C ARG A 21 5.64 16.08 -8.40
N VAL A 22 6.18 15.67 -9.54
CA VAL A 22 7.29 14.71 -9.60
C VAL A 22 8.52 15.31 -8.92
N SER A 23 8.84 16.57 -9.20
CA SER A 23 9.98 17.28 -8.62
C SER A 23 9.94 17.33 -7.09
N ARG A 24 8.74 17.53 -6.50
CA ARG A 24 8.57 17.48 -5.03
C ARG A 24 8.89 16.12 -4.42
N LEU A 25 8.86 15.04 -5.20
CA LEU A 25 9.18 13.68 -4.76
C LEU A 25 10.64 13.31 -5.01
N CYS A 26 11.41 14.16 -5.69
CA CYS A 26 12.84 13.98 -5.95
C CYS A 26 13.76 14.42 -4.79
N TYR A 27 13.22 14.74 -3.61
CA TYR A 27 14.03 15.19 -2.48
C TYR A 27 15.09 14.16 -2.08
N GLY A 28 16.34 14.60 -1.92
CA GLY A 28 17.46 13.72 -1.54
C GLY A 28 17.78 12.61 -2.54
N LEU A 29 17.31 12.72 -3.79
CA LEU A 29 17.77 11.89 -4.91
C LEU A 29 18.88 12.64 -5.67
N ASP A 30 19.68 11.90 -6.44
CA ASP A 30 20.74 12.49 -7.26
C ASP A 30 20.17 13.47 -8.32
N PRO A 31 20.45 14.78 -8.20
CA PRO A 31 19.92 15.78 -9.11
C PRO A 31 20.58 15.76 -10.49
N GLU A 32 21.76 15.15 -10.65
CA GLU A 32 22.46 15.07 -11.94
C GLU A 32 21.85 13.99 -12.83
N HIS A 33 21.36 12.91 -12.23
CA HIS A 33 20.81 11.75 -12.94
C HIS A 33 19.29 11.69 -12.95
N VAL A 34 18.60 12.19 -11.92
CA VAL A 34 17.14 12.11 -11.80
C VAL A 34 16.47 13.38 -12.31
N ASP A 35 16.09 13.34 -13.59
CA ASP A 35 15.31 14.40 -14.21
C ASP A 35 13.78 14.13 -14.18
N ALA A 36 13.06 15.01 -13.46
CA ALA A 36 11.59 15.01 -13.39
C ALA A 36 10.92 15.49 -14.70
N ALA A 37 11.57 16.36 -15.46
CA ALA A 37 11.06 16.84 -16.74
C ALA A 37 11.08 15.72 -17.78
N ALA A 38 12.16 14.95 -17.86
CA ALA A 38 12.25 13.76 -18.72
C ALA A 38 11.13 12.74 -18.45
N ILE A 39 10.81 12.46 -17.18
CA ILE A 39 9.66 11.61 -16.82
C ILE A 39 8.36 12.23 -17.35
N THR A 40 8.15 13.52 -17.11
CA THR A 40 6.90 14.19 -17.49
C THR A 40 6.67 14.16 -19.00
N GLN A 41 7.73 14.39 -19.79
CA GLN A 41 7.67 14.33 -21.25
C GLN A 41 7.25 12.93 -21.74
N LYS A 42 7.87 11.88 -21.19
CA LYS A 42 7.52 10.48 -21.52
C LYS A 42 6.09 10.13 -21.11
N VAL A 43 5.67 10.54 -19.91
CA VAL A 43 4.29 10.31 -19.44
C VAL A 43 3.29 10.93 -20.39
N ILE A 44 3.48 12.18 -20.82
CA ILE A 44 2.54 12.88 -21.70
C ILE A 44 2.36 12.18 -23.04
N SER A 45 3.42 11.60 -23.60
CA SER A 45 3.32 10.84 -24.85
C SER A 45 2.36 9.65 -24.74
N GLY A 46 2.18 9.09 -23.54
CA GLY A 46 1.24 8.02 -23.25
C GLY A 46 -0.15 8.47 -22.76
N VAL A 47 -0.39 9.78 -22.60
CA VAL A 47 -1.68 10.28 -22.11
C VAL A 47 -2.69 10.46 -23.24
N TYR A 48 -3.91 9.99 -23.03
CA TYR A 48 -5.06 10.22 -23.90
C TYR A 48 -6.09 11.17 -23.26
N GLN A 49 -7.00 11.70 -24.07
CA GLN A 49 -8.05 12.59 -23.60
C GLN A 49 -9.04 11.86 -22.68
N GLY A 50 -9.22 12.40 -21.48
CA GLY A 50 -10.13 11.82 -20.49
C GLY A 50 -9.46 10.83 -19.52
N VAL A 51 -8.12 10.75 -19.51
CA VAL A 51 -7.39 9.96 -18.49
C VAL A 51 -7.74 10.42 -17.07
N ASN A 52 -7.81 9.49 -16.13
CA ASN A 52 -7.95 9.81 -14.71
C ASN A 52 -6.59 10.21 -14.11
N THR A 53 -6.58 11.17 -13.19
CA THR A 53 -5.40 11.50 -12.36
C THR A 53 -4.78 10.31 -11.63
N ILE A 54 -5.55 9.25 -11.32
CA ILE A 54 -5.03 8.00 -10.74
C ILE A 54 -4.19 7.23 -11.76
N GLU A 55 -4.70 7.08 -12.99
CA GLU A 55 -4.01 6.41 -14.08
C GLU A 55 -2.76 7.18 -14.50
N LEU A 56 -2.84 8.52 -14.50
CA LEU A 56 -1.70 9.39 -14.75
C LEU A 56 -0.57 9.19 -13.73
N ASP A 57 -0.90 9.11 -12.44
CA ASP A 57 0.09 8.85 -11.38
C ASP A 57 0.70 7.44 -11.52
N ASN A 58 -0.10 6.44 -11.92
CA ASN A 58 0.39 5.08 -12.18
C ASN A 58 1.35 5.04 -13.38
N LEU A 59 0.98 5.69 -14.49
CA LEU A 59 1.81 5.80 -15.68
C LEU A 59 3.14 6.51 -15.36
N ALA A 60 3.10 7.55 -14.52
CA ALA A 60 4.30 8.25 -14.07
C ALA A 60 5.21 7.35 -13.20
N ALA A 61 4.63 6.56 -12.28
CA ALA A 61 5.39 5.62 -11.48
C ALA A 61 6.02 4.51 -12.33
N GLU A 62 5.28 3.95 -13.29
CA GLU A 62 5.77 2.93 -14.22
C GLU A 62 6.88 3.49 -15.13
N THR A 63 6.68 4.68 -15.69
CA THR A 63 7.69 5.36 -16.52
C THR A 63 8.98 5.58 -15.74
N ALA A 64 8.88 6.06 -14.50
CA ALA A 64 10.04 6.22 -13.62
C ALA A 64 10.69 4.85 -13.33
N ALA A 65 9.91 3.79 -13.10
CA ALA A 65 10.46 2.46 -12.86
C ALA A 65 11.25 1.93 -14.07
N TYR A 66 10.80 2.17 -15.30
CA TYR A 66 11.56 1.83 -16.51
C TYR A 66 12.89 2.58 -16.62
N MET A 67 12.98 3.80 -16.06
CA MET A 67 14.21 4.59 -16.04
C MET A 67 15.22 4.16 -14.97
N THR A 68 14.90 3.12 -14.17
CA THR A 68 15.85 2.49 -13.23
C THR A 68 17.11 1.97 -13.93
N VAL A 69 17.02 1.61 -15.21
CA VAL A 69 18.17 1.18 -16.03
C VAL A 69 19.22 2.29 -16.16
N THR A 70 18.80 3.56 -16.09
CA THR A 70 19.71 4.72 -16.14
C THR A 70 20.33 5.00 -14.78
N HIS A 71 19.52 5.05 -13.72
CA HIS A 71 20.01 5.30 -12.36
C HIS A 71 19.09 4.65 -11.32
N PRO A 72 19.61 4.01 -10.24
CA PRO A 72 18.81 3.34 -9.23
C PRO A 72 17.80 4.25 -8.51
N ASP A 73 18.08 5.55 -8.35
CA ASP A 73 17.17 6.48 -7.67
C ASP A 73 15.83 6.64 -8.38
N TYR A 74 15.75 6.34 -9.69
CA TYR A 74 14.48 6.29 -10.39
C TYR A 74 13.53 5.21 -9.81
N ALA A 75 14.06 4.11 -9.26
CA ALA A 75 13.26 3.11 -8.56
C ALA A 75 12.68 3.65 -7.24
N ILE A 76 13.41 4.52 -6.56
CA ILE A 76 12.94 5.21 -5.34
C ILE A 76 11.87 6.22 -5.73
N LEU A 77 12.12 7.05 -6.75
CA LEU A 77 11.14 8.02 -7.24
C LEU A 77 9.84 7.36 -7.70
N ALA A 78 9.94 6.26 -8.46
CA ALA A 78 8.79 5.47 -8.88
C ALA A 78 7.97 4.97 -7.68
N ALA A 79 8.63 4.47 -6.64
CA ALA A 79 7.98 4.05 -5.40
C ALA A 79 7.28 5.23 -4.72
N ARG A 80 7.95 6.39 -4.61
CA ARG A 80 7.39 7.58 -3.98
C ARG A 80 6.15 8.10 -4.71
N ILE A 81 6.13 8.05 -6.04
CA ILE A 81 4.95 8.41 -6.85
C ILE A 81 3.80 7.42 -6.55
N ALA A 82 4.08 6.12 -6.55
CA ALA A 82 3.07 5.10 -6.29
C ALA A 82 2.50 5.19 -4.86
N VAL A 83 3.37 5.36 -3.85
CA VAL A 83 2.99 5.58 -2.44
C VAL A 83 2.17 6.86 -2.28
N SER A 84 2.58 7.97 -2.91
CA SER A 84 1.83 9.22 -2.91
C SER A 84 0.42 9.04 -3.50
N ASN A 85 0.30 8.21 -4.56
CA ASN A 85 -1.00 7.87 -5.14
C ASN A 85 -1.85 7.04 -4.17
N LEU A 86 -1.26 6.02 -3.52
CA LEU A 86 -1.94 5.18 -2.53
C LEU A 86 -2.43 5.98 -1.33
N HIS A 87 -1.61 6.90 -0.79
CA HIS A 87 -1.98 7.75 0.34
C HIS A 87 -3.19 8.65 0.03
N LYS A 88 -3.38 9.04 -1.23
CA LYS A 88 -4.57 9.81 -1.67
C LYS A 88 -5.82 8.95 -1.86
N GLN A 89 -5.67 7.63 -1.92
CA GLN A 89 -6.77 6.67 -2.09
C GLN A 89 -7.17 5.98 -0.77
N THR A 90 -6.33 6.08 0.27
CA THR A 90 -6.52 5.41 1.57
C THR A 90 -6.73 6.43 2.68
N LYS A 91 -7.50 6.04 3.71
CA LYS A 91 -7.69 6.87 4.91
C LYS A 91 -6.37 7.03 5.66
N LYS A 92 -6.19 8.17 6.34
CA LYS A 92 -4.95 8.47 7.06
C LYS A 92 -4.88 7.75 8.41
N GLN A 93 -5.96 7.72 9.18
CA GLN A 93 -5.96 7.14 10.52
C GLN A 93 -6.06 5.61 10.46
N PHE A 94 -5.21 4.92 11.23
CA PHE A 94 -5.16 3.46 11.26
C PHE A 94 -6.42 2.86 11.89
N SER A 95 -6.88 3.39 13.03
CA SER A 95 -8.11 2.93 13.69
C SER A 95 -9.33 2.98 12.77
N MET A 96 -9.45 4.02 11.94
CA MET A 96 -10.53 4.15 10.95
C MET A 96 -10.47 3.08 9.86
N VAL A 97 -9.26 2.74 9.38
CA VAL A 97 -9.08 1.65 8.40
C VAL A 97 -9.42 0.30 9.04
N VAL A 98 -8.98 0.05 10.27
CA VAL A 98 -9.31 -1.18 11.01
C VAL A 98 -10.82 -1.30 11.22
N SER A 99 -11.50 -0.20 11.53
CA SER A 99 -12.96 -0.18 11.67
C SER A 99 -13.68 -0.47 10.34
N ASP A 100 -13.23 0.10 9.22
CA ASP A 100 -13.79 -0.20 7.90
C ASP A 100 -13.60 -1.69 7.54
N LEU A 101 -12.44 -2.26 7.87
CA LEU A 101 -12.10 -3.65 7.56
C LEU A 101 -12.87 -4.64 8.44
N TYR A 102 -13.14 -4.29 9.70
CA TYR A 102 -13.96 -5.10 10.61
C TYR A 102 -15.45 -5.07 10.21
N HIS A 103 -15.98 -3.89 9.91
CA HIS A 103 -17.39 -3.73 9.48
C HIS A 103 -17.60 -4.00 7.99
N TYR A 104 -16.63 -4.61 7.30
CA TYR A 104 -16.74 -4.88 5.87
C TYR A 104 -17.89 -5.86 5.58
N ILE A 105 -18.78 -5.44 4.70
CA ILE A 105 -19.88 -6.26 4.19
C ILE A 105 -19.56 -6.61 2.74
N ASN A 106 -19.63 -7.89 2.41
CA ASN A 106 -19.35 -8.33 1.04
C ASN A 106 -20.51 -7.91 0.12
N PRO A 107 -20.28 -7.06 -0.89
CA PRO A 107 -21.35 -6.52 -1.73
C PRO A 107 -22.03 -7.59 -2.60
N LYS A 108 -21.42 -8.77 -2.79
CA LYS A 108 -22.00 -9.85 -3.60
C LYS A 108 -23.13 -10.59 -2.90
N ASN A 109 -23.06 -10.71 -1.57
CA ASN A 109 -24.02 -11.51 -0.79
C ASN A 109 -24.61 -10.75 0.41
N ASN A 110 -24.23 -9.49 0.61
CA ASN A 110 -24.63 -8.63 1.72
C ASN A 110 -24.40 -9.25 3.11
N LYS A 111 -23.45 -10.19 3.24
CA LYS A 111 -23.09 -10.79 4.52
C LYS A 111 -21.86 -10.09 5.10
N PRO A 112 -21.79 -9.93 6.44
CA PRO A 112 -20.57 -9.48 7.11
C PRO A 112 -19.41 -10.42 6.78
N ALA A 113 -18.29 -9.85 6.34
CA ALA A 113 -17.07 -10.56 6.01
C ALA A 113 -15.89 -9.81 6.65
N PRO A 114 -15.81 -9.77 7.99
CA PRO A 114 -14.76 -9.04 8.69
C PRO A 114 -13.39 -9.54 8.26
N MET A 115 -12.49 -8.62 7.91
CA MET A 115 -11.10 -8.94 7.57
C MET A 115 -10.16 -8.87 8.77
N ILE A 116 -10.64 -8.29 9.88
CA ILE A 116 -9.94 -8.17 11.15
C ILE A 116 -10.67 -8.99 12.20
N SER A 117 -9.95 -9.66 13.10
CA SER A 117 -10.58 -10.40 14.19
C SER A 117 -11.21 -9.44 15.21
N LYS A 118 -12.32 -9.86 15.83
CA LYS A 118 -13.00 -9.05 16.85
C LYS A 118 -12.07 -8.63 17.99
N HIS A 119 -11.23 -9.56 18.45
CA HIS A 119 -10.26 -9.30 19.51
C HIS A 119 -9.27 -8.18 19.15
N ILE A 120 -8.66 -8.23 17.97
CA ILE A 120 -7.74 -7.18 17.52
C ILE A 120 -8.47 -5.86 17.28
N TYR A 121 -9.69 -5.90 16.74
CA TYR A 121 -10.50 -4.70 16.58
C TYR A 121 -10.74 -3.99 17.93
N GLU A 122 -11.13 -4.72 18.97
CA GLU A 122 -11.36 -4.16 20.31
C GLU A 122 -10.10 -3.54 20.91
N ILE A 123 -8.94 -4.21 20.78
CA ILE A 123 -7.64 -3.70 21.24
C ILE A 123 -7.28 -2.40 20.52
N VAL A 124 -7.37 -2.40 19.18
CA VAL A 124 -7.02 -1.22 18.37
C VAL A 124 -7.93 -0.05 18.70
N MET A 125 -9.22 -0.28 18.90
CA MET A 125 -10.15 0.79 19.25
C MET A 125 -9.94 1.32 20.67
N LYS A 126 -9.57 0.46 21.62
CA LYS A 126 -9.24 0.84 23.01
C LYS A 126 -7.99 1.72 23.08
N HIS A 127 -6.98 1.44 22.25
CA HIS A 127 -5.68 2.14 22.22
C HIS A 127 -5.51 2.99 20.95
N ALA A 128 -6.61 3.48 20.38
CA ALA A 128 -6.61 4.10 19.05
C ALA A 128 -5.67 5.31 18.96
N ASP A 129 -5.68 6.20 19.96
CA ASP A 129 -4.88 7.43 19.94
C ASP A 129 -3.39 7.16 20.00
N GLU A 130 -2.98 6.21 20.84
CA GLU A 130 -1.59 5.79 21.01
C GLU A 130 -1.04 5.13 19.73
N LEU A 131 -1.77 4.15 19.19
CA LEU A 131 -1.40 3.45 17.97
C LEU A 131 -1.40 4.37 16.74
N ASN A 132 -2.38 5.28 16.63
CA ASN A 132 -2.42 6.24 15.53
C ASN A 132 -1.25 7.23 15.58
N SER A 133 -0.82 7.63 16.78
CA SER A 133 0.27 8.59 16.97
C SER A 133 1.65 7.96 16.78
N ALA A 134 1.80 6.66 17.07
CA ALA A 134 3.06 5.93 16.86
C ALA A 134 3.41 5.75 15.36
N ILE A 135 2.43 5.76 14.47
CA ILE A 135 2.65 5.49 13.04
C ILE A 135 3.34 6.64 12.33
N VAL A 136 4.49 6.34 11.71
CA VAL A 136 5.28 7.28 10.91
C VAL A 136 5.08 6.99 9.41
N TYR A 137 4.13 7.69 8.78
CA TYR A 137 3.79 7.50 7.37
C TYR A 137 4.92 7.84 6.39
N ASP A 138 5.87 8.68 6.79
CA ASP A 138 7.00 9.04 5.92
C ASP A 138 7.89 7.82 5.59
N ARG A 139 7.86 6.78 6.43
CA ARG A 139 8.58 5.53 6.18
C ARG A 139 8.06 4.77 4.96
N ASP A 140 6.83 5.02 4.50
CA ASP A 140 6.32 4.44 3.25
C ASP A 140 7.13 4.92 2.02
N PHE A 141 7.76 6.10 2.08
CA PHE A 141 8.58 6.62 0.97
C PHE A 141 9.97 6.00 0.88
N ASN A 142 10.33 5.11 1.82
CA ASN A 142 11.62 4.42 1.85
C ASN A 142 11.59 3.08 1.10
N TYR A 143 10.46 2.64 0.57
CA TYR A 143 10.39 1.44 -0.28
C TYR A 143 10.94 1.73 -1.67
N ASN A 144 11.50 0.69 -2.31
CA ASN A 144 11.74 0.71 -3.75
C ASN A 144 10.46 0.30 -4.50
N TYR A 145 10.41 0.56 -5.80
CA TYR A 145 9.19 0.36 -6.58
C TYR A 145 8.71 -1.10 -6.57
N PHE A 146 9.63 -2.05 -6.80
CA PHE A 146 9.31 -3.47 -6.83
C PHE A 146 8.84 -4.01 -5.47
N GLY A 147 9.49 -3.59 -4.38
CA GLY A 147 9.09 -3.96 -3.02
C GLY A 147 7.71 -3.40 -2.68
N PHE A 148 7.45 -2.13 -3.00
CA PHE A 148 6.14 -1.52 -2.82
C PHE A 148 5.05 -2.24 -3.65
N LYS A 149 5.30 -2.54 -4.93
CA LYS A 149 4.34 -3.25 -5.78
C LYS A 149 4.07 -4.67 -5.31
N THR A 150 5.06 -5.34 -4.73
CA THR A 150 4.88 -6.65 -4.09
C THR A 150 3.96 -6.54 -2.88
N LEU A 151 4.17 -5.53 -2.02
CA LEU A 151 3.28 -5.25 -0.88
C LEU A 151 1.86 -4.93 -1.33
N GLU A 152 1.70 -4.03 -2.30
CA GLU A 152 0.41 -3.60 -2.85
C GLU A 152 -0.39 -4.75 -3.47
N ARG A 153 0.29 -5.68 -4.16
CA ARG A 153 -0.37 -6.81 -4.83
C ARG A 153 -0.83 -7.88 -3.85
N SER A 154 0.01 -8.22 -2.89
CA SER A 154 -0.17 -9.45 -2.11
C SER A 154 -0.56 -9.20 -0.66
N TYR A 155 -0.07 -8.14 -0.01
CA TYR A 155 -0.12 -8.05 1.45
C TYR A 155 -1.13 -7.03 1.99
N LEU A 156 -1.39 -5.94 1.25
CA LEU A 156 -2.33 -4.91 1.70
C LEU A 156 -3.78 -5.38 1.55
N LEU A 157 -4.57 -5.29 2.62
CA LEU A 157 -5.98 -5.66 2.58
C LEU A 157 -6.78 -4.75 1.65
N ARG A 158 -7.79 -5.34 1.00
CA ARG A 158 -8.59 -4.70 -0.05
C ARG A 158 -10.06 -4.74 0.28
N THR A 159 -10.76 -3.62 0.10
CA THR A 159 -12.22 -3.54 0.17
C THR A 159 -12.77 -3.19 -1.20
N ASN A 160 -13.77 -3.93 -1.67
CA ASN A 160 -14.39 -3.71 -2.99
C ASN A 160 -13.38 -3.63 -4.16
N GLY A 161 -12.32 -4.45 -4.10
CA GLY A 161 -11.26 -4.49 -5.12
C GLY A 161 -10.24 -3.34 -5.06
N LYS A 162 -10.39 -2.40 -4.12
CA LYS A 162 -9.45 -1.29 -3.90
C LYS A 162 -8.62 -1.54 -2.65
N VAL A 163 -7.35 -1.12 -2.68
CA VAL A 163 -6.46 -1.20 -1.52
C VAL A 163 -6.96 -0.26 -0.42
N ALA A 164 -7.19 -0.81 0.77
CA ALA A 164 -7.68 -0.07 1.93
C ALA A 164 -6.55 0.31 2.90
N GLU A 165 -5.54 -0.55 3.02
CA GLU A 165 -4.40 -0.37 3.93
C GLU A 165 -3.20 0.32 3.28
N ARG A 166 -2.43 1.04 4.08
CA ARG A 166 -1.07 1.48 3.74
C ARG A 166 -0.03 0.47 4.25
N PRO A 167 1.21 0.48 3.75
CA PRO A 167 2.26 -0.39 4.29
C PRO A 167 2.46 -0.20 5.80
N GLN A 168 2.44 1.04 6.31
CA GLN A 168 2.48 1.24 7.76
C GLN A 168 1.29 0.64 8.52
N HIS A 169 0.08 0.64 7.93
CA HIS A 169 -1.11 0.02 8.55
C HIS A 169 -0.96 -1.50 8.63
N LEU A 170 -0.44 -2.13 7.57
CA LEU A 170 -0.09 -3.54 7.57
C LEU A 170 0.89 -3.87 8.70
N LEU A 171 1.99 -3.11 8.83
CA LEU A 171 2.99 -3.36 9.87
C LEU A 171 2.43 -3.17 11.28
N MET A 172 1.61 -2.14 11.51
CA MET A 172 0.97 -1.92 12.81
C MET A 172 -0.03 -3.04 13.12
N ARG A 173 -0.86 -3.44 12.14
CA ARG A 173 -1.79 -4.58 12.29
C ARG A 173 -1.05 -5.86 12.65
N VAL A 174 0.07 -6.16 11.99
CA VAL A 174 0.88 -7.34 12.29
C VAL A 174 1.43 -7.26 13.72
N SER A 175 1.93 -6.10 14.13
CA SER A 175 2.51 -5.90 15.46
C SER A 175 1.46 -6.10 16.56
N VAL A 176 0.29 -5.47 16.43
CA VAL A 176 -0.84 -5.67 17.35
C VAL A 176 -1.36 -7.11 17.29
N GLY A 177 -1.37 -7.72 16.10
CA GLY A 177 -1.76 -9.12 15.91
C GLY A 177 -0.85 -10.13 16.61
N ILE A 178 0.42 -9.79 16.86
CA ILE A 178 1.40 -10.63 17.57
C ILE A 178 1.36 -10.37 19.08
N HIS A 179 1.35 -9.10 19.48
CA HIS A 179 1.51 -8.69 20.88
C HIS A 179 0.19 -8.52 21.64
N GLY A 180 -0.94 -8.44 20.94
CA GLY A 180 -2.26 -8.31 21.57
C GLY A 180 -2.37 -7.04 22.41
N GLU A 181 -2.67 -7.20 23.71
CA GLU A 181 -2.85 -6.09 24.65
C GLU A 181 -1.54 -5.41 25.09
N ASP A 182 -0.38 -6.00 24.79
CA ASP A 182 0.93 -5.38 25.07
C ASP A 182 1.27 -4.34 24.00
N ILE A 183 0.73 -3.13 24.17
CA ILE A 183 0.86 -2.03 23.21
C ILE A 183 2.29 -1.49 23.13
N GLU A 184 3.02 -1.49 24.24
CA GLU A 184 4.42 -1.04 24.25
C GLU A 184 5.27 -1.94 23.34
N ARG A 185 5.15 -3.26 23.47
CA ARG A 185 5.85 -4.21 22.59
C ARG A 185 5.31 -4.19 21.16
N ALA A 186 4.01 -3.97 20.96
CA ALA A 186 3.45 -3.79 19.62
C ALA A 186 4.09 -2.58 18.91
N ILE A 187 4.25 -1.45 19.60
CA ILE A 187 4.86 -0.24 19.07
C ILE A 187 6.36 -0.46 18.81
N GLU A 188 7.08 -1.11 19.72
CA GLU A 188 8.50 -1.47 19.53
C GLU A 188 8.70 -2.33 18.26
N THR A 189 7.92 -3.41 18.12
CA THR A 189 7.94 -4.28 16.95
C THR A 189 7.58 -3.54 15.67
N TYR A 190 6.59 -2.64 15.71
CA TYR A 190 6.25 -1.77 14.59
C TYR A 190 7.44 -0.88 14.18
N HIS A 191 8.14 -0.27 15.14
CA HIS A 191 9.30 0.57 14.86
C HIS A 191 10.42 -0.23 14.21
N LEU A 192 10.76 -1.39 14.75
CA LEU A 192 11.80 -2.27 14.21
C LEU A 192 11.48 -2.72 12.78
N MET A 193 10.24 -3.15 12.51
CA MET A 193 9.83 -3.57 11.16
C MET A 193 9.76 -2.40 10.16
N SER A 194 9.18 -1.27 10.56
CA SER A 194 9.02 -0.10 9.68
C SER A 194 10.35 0.59 9.35
N GLN A 195 11.36 0.41 10.21
CA GLN A 195 12.76 0.81 9.96
C GLN A 195 13.57 -0.27 9.24
N LYS A 196 12.96 -1.42 8.93
CA LYS A 196 13.55 -2.56 8.21
C LYS A 196 14.70 -3.27 8.97
N TYR A 197 14.71 -3.22 10.31
CA TYR A 197 15.64 -4.04 11.09
C TYR A 197 15.36 -5.54 10.94
N PHE A 198 14.08 -5.91 10.78
CA PHE A 198 13.66 -7.25 10.42
C PHE A 198 12.30 -7.23 9.71
N THR A 199 11.89 -8.38 9.17
CA THR A 199 10.53 -8.62 8.68
C THR A 199 10.05 -9.99 9.14
N HIS A 200 8.77 -10.12 9.47
CA HIS A 200 8.18 -11.43 9.66
C HIS A 200 8.02 -12.17 8.33
N ALA A 201 7.89 -13.50 8.40
CA ALA A 201 7.63 -14.34 7.25
C ALA A 201 6.24 -14.05 6.64
N SER A 202 6.07 -14.35 5.35
CA SER A 202 4.83 -14.07 4.62
C SER A 202 3.56 -14.54 5.34
N PRO A 203 3.46 -15.78 5.90
CA PRO A 203 2.25 -16.23 6.58
C PRO A 203 1.81 -15.31 7.73
N THR A 204 2.77 -14.75 8.46
CA THR A 204 2.51 -13.80 9.54
C THR A 204 2.01 -12.47 8.99
N LEU A 205 2.64 -11.93 7.94
CA LEU A 205 2.19 -10.68 7.31
C LEU A 205 0.76 -10.79 6.75
N PHE A 206 0.40 -11.97 6.23
CA PHE A 206 -0.95 -12.25 5.73
C PHE A 206 -2.00 -12.38 6.84
N ASN A 207 -1.72 -13.20 7.86
CA ASN A 207 -2.75 -13.68 8.78
C ASN A 207 -2.77 -12.97 10.13
N ALA A 208 -1.74 -12.19 10.47
CA ALA A 208 -1.70 -11.51 11.76
C ALA A 208 -2.83 -10.48 11.87
N GLY A 209 -3.63 -10.65 12.91
CA GLY A 209 -4.80 -9.83 13.23
C GLY A 209 -6.03 -10.05 12.34
N THR A 210 -6.01 -11.03 11.43
CA THR A 210 -7.20 -11.45 10.68
C THR A 210 -7.96 -12.53 11.47
N PRO A 211 -9.26 -12.76 11.20
CA PRO A 211 -9.97 -13.92 11.76
C PRO A 211 -9.24 -15.22 11.40
N PRO A 212 -9.39 -16.27 12.23
CA PRO A 212 -8.80 -17.57 11.91
C PRO A 212 -9.33 -18.03 10.56
N THR A 213 -8.43 -18.20 9.58
CA THR A 213 -8.74 -19.06 8.44
C THR A 213 -9.00 -20.45 8.97
N PRO A 214 -10.03 -21.18 8.51
CA PRO A 214 -10.13 -22.61 8.75
C PRO A 214 -8.79 -23.22 8.37
N ALA A 215 -8.10 -23.80 9.34
CA ALA A 215 -6.75 -24.32 9.18
C ALA A 215 -6.69 -25.29 7.99
N GLY A 216 -5.57 -25.27 7.29
CA GLY A 216 -5.39 -25.85 5.96
C GLY A 216 -6.04 -27.21 5.74
N PHE A 217 -6.75 -27.31 4.61
CA PHE A 217 -6.87 -28.58 3.92
C PHE A 217 -5.47 -28.97 3.43
N LEU A 218 -4.76 -29.78 4.21
CA LEU A 218 -3.85 -30.76 3.64
C LEU A 218 -4.71 -31.63 2.73
N LEU A 219 -4.70 -31.35 1.42
CA LEU A 219 -5.18 -32.33 0.45
C LEU A 219 -4.22 -33.51 0.56
N PRO A 220 -4.65 -34.70 1.02
CA PRO A 220 -3.82 -35.87 0.89
C PRO A 220 -3.57 -36.07 -0.60
N GLY A 221 -2.28 -36.08 -0.97
CA GLY A 221 -1.86 -36.32 -2.35
C GLY A 221 -2.52 -37.59 -2.87
N GLY A 222 -3.30 -37.45 -3.94
CA GLY A 222 -3.82 -38.58 -4.70
C GLY A 222 -2.66 -39.32 -5.32
N HIS A 223 -2.15 -40.33 -4.61
CA HIS A 223 -1.46 -41.44 -5.25
C HIS A 223 -2.53 -42.28 -5.94
N GLU A 224 -2.82 -41.97 -7.21
CA GLU A 224 -3.41 -42.95 -8.11
C GLU A 224 -2.35 -44.02 -8.36
N GLY A 225 -2.42 -45.10 -7.58
CA GLY A 225 -1.77 -46.36 -7.89
C GLY A 225 -2.48 -47.00 -9.08
N GLY A 226 -1.84 -46.94 -10.25
CA GLY A 226 -2.21 -47.79 -11.38
C GLY A 226 -1.83 -49.24 -11.08
N GLN A 227 -2.84 -50.06 -10.78
CA GLN A 227 -2.80 -51.52 -10.90
C GLN A 227 -4.07 -51.98 -11.61
N HIS A 228 -3.99 -52.20 -12.91
CA HIS A 228 -4.30 -53.45 -13.62
C HIS A 228 -4.47 -53.20 -15.12
#